data_AF-A0A2T3WD24-F1
#
_entry.id   AF-A0A2T3WD24-F1
#
_cell.length_a   1.000
_cell.length_b   1.000
_cell.length_c   1.000
_cell.angle_alpha   90.00
_cell.angle_beta   90.00
_cell.angle_gamma   90.00
#
_symmetry.space_group_name_H-M   'P 1'
#
loop_
_entity.id
_entity.type
_entity.pdbx_description
1 polymer ?
#
loop_
_entity_poly.entity_id
_entity_poly.type
_entity_poly.pdbx_seq_one_letter_code
_entity_poly.pdbx_strand_id
1 'polypeptide(L)' 'MKAYKGVVENGVVVIIGGRLPEGAVVTVTVGEGELLRARITNVLKRPRKVRVRLKPTPGLATSALGSLAAPHPGADD' A
#
# COMPACT_ATOMS: atom_id res chain seq x y z
N MET A 1 -26.48 16.29 -24.82
CA MET A 1 -25.24 15.84 -24.15
C MET A 1 -25.61 15.32 -22.77
N LYS A 2 -25.21 14.10 -22.39
CA LYS A 2 -25.60 13.50 -21.10
C LYS A 2 -24.39 13.49 -20.17
N ALA A 3 -24.56 14.03 -18.97
CA ALA A 3 -23.53 13.99 -17.94
C ALA A 3 -23.58 12.65 -17.20
N TYR A 4 -22.42 12.08 -16.95
CA TYR A 4 -22.25 10.87 -16.14
C TYR A 4 -21.40 11.21 -14.93
N LYS A 5 -21.82 10.71 -13.76
CA LYS A 5 -20.99 10.81 -12.56
C LYS A 5 -20.00 9.65 -12.58
N GLY A 6 -18.74 9.96 -12.30
CA GLY A 6 -17.68 8.96 -12.20
C GLY A 6 -16.65 9.31 -11.16
N VAL A 7 -15.76 8.36 -10.89
CA VAL A 7 -14.59 8.49 -10.02
C VAL A 7 -13.35 8.01 -10.77
N VAL A 8 -12.18 8.52 -10.39
CA VAL A 8 -10.91 8.00 -10.91
C VAL A 8 -10.43 6.88 -10.00
N GLU A 9 -10.29 5.69 -10.57
CA GLU A 9 -9.70 4.53 -9.92
C GLU A 9 -8.53 4.04 -10.76
N ASN A 10 -7.34 3.95 -10.15
CA ASN A 10 -6.11 3.51 -10.84
C ASN A 10 -5.81 4.29 -12.14
N GLY A 11 -6.14 5.57 -12.19
CA GLY A 11 -5.95 6.42 -13.37
C GLY A 11 -7.02 6.27 -14.45
N VAL A 12 -8.06 5.46 -14.23
CA VAL A 12 -9.17 5.25 -15.15
C VAL A 12 -10.46 5.85 -14.59
N VAL A 13 -11.25 6.52 -15.42
CA VAL A 13 -12.57 7.03 -15.02
C VAL A 13 -13.58 5.89 -15.02
N VAL A 14 -14.13 5.58 -13.85
CA VAL A 14 -15.19 4.59 -13.66
C VAL A 14 -16.50 5.33 -13.47
N ILE A 15 -17.50 4.98 -14.29
CA ILE A 15 -18.84 5.58 -14.19
C ILE A 15 -19.64 4.88 -13.10
N ILE A 16 -20.32 5.68 -12.28
CA ILE A 16 -21.15 5.19 -11.18
C ILE A 16 -22.61 5.24 -11.63
N GLY A 17 -23.33 4.12 -11.46
CA GLY A 17 -24.77 4.05 -11.67
C GLY A 17 -25.21 4.10 -13.14
N GLY A 18 -24.31 3.80 -14.08
CA GLY A 18 -24.63 3.77 -15.49
C GLY A 18 -23.57 3.04 -16.32
N ARG A 19 -23.89 2.81 -17.60
CA ARG A 19 -22.97 2.25 -18.59
C ARG A 19 -23.00 3.13 -19.83
N LEU A 20 -21.86 3.19 -20.52
CA LEU A 20 -21.77 3.81 -21.84
C LEU A 20 -21.89 2.73 -22.92
N PRO A 21 -22.42 3.08 -24.10
CA PRO A 21 -22.36 2.19 -25.26
C PRO A 21 -20.91 1.89 -25.65
N GLU A 22 -20.66 0.69 -26.14
CA GLU A 22 -19.36 0.34 -26.73
C GLU A 22 -19.08 1.23 -27.95
N GLY A 23 -17.81 1.60 -28.13
CA GLY A 23 -17.38 2.51 -29.20
C GLY A 23 -17.72 3.99 -28.99
N ALA A 24 -18.36 4.36 -27.86
CA ALA A 24 -18.63 5.76 -27.54
C ALA A 24 -17.34 6.54 -27.27
N VAL A 25 -17.14 7.65 -28.00
CA VAL A 25 -16.08 8.64 -27.71
C VAL A 25 -16.62 9.61 -26.67
N VAL A 26 -15.89 9.76 -25.55
CA VAL A 26 -16.32 10.62 -24.45
C VAL A 26 -15.27 11.66 -24.10
N THR A 27 -15.76 12.86 -23.78
CA THR A 27 -14.97 13.92 -23.18
C THR A 27 -15.30 13.98 -21.69
N VAL A 28 -14.26 13.91 -20.86
CA VAL A 28 -14.41 14.01 -19.40
C VAL A 28 -14.10 15.42 -18.97
N THR A 29 -15.04 16.07 -18.29
CA THR A 29 -14.85 17.37 -17.64
C THR A 29 -14.81 17.17 -16.14
N VAL A 30 -13.73 17.61 -15.50
CA VAL A 30 -13.60 17.60 -14.03
C VAL A 30 -13.78 19.04 -13.55
N GLY A 31 -14.79 19.27 -12.71
CA GLY A 31 -15.00 20.57 -12.08
C GLY A 31 -13.91 20.90 -11.07
N GLU A 32 -13.69 22.20 -10.82
CA GLU A 32 -12.65 22.66 -9.90
C GLU A 32 -12.87 22.15 -8.46
N GLY A 33 -14.13 22.11 -8.00
CA GLY A 33 -14.49 21.64 -6.67
C GLY A 33 -14.20 20.15 -6.48
N GLU A 34 -14.47 19.33 -7.49
CA GLU A 34 -14.14 17.90 -7.51
C GLU A 34 -12.63 17.69 -7.47
N LEU A 35 -11.89 18.50 -8.21
CA LEU A 35 -10.43 18.45 -8.26
C LEU A 35 -9.82 18.81 -6.90
N LEU A 36 -10.35 19.83 -6.23
CA LEU A 36 -9.95 20.20 -4.88
C LEU A 36 -10.25 19.08 -3.87
N ARG A 37 -11.45 18.51 -3.90
CA ARG A 37 -11.84 17.38 -3.03
C ARG A 37 -10.96 16.16 -3.25
N ALA A 38 -10.65 15.84 -4.50
CA ALA A 38 -9.74 14.74 -4.84
C ALA A 38 -8.33 14.98 -4.28
N ARG A 39 -7.79 16.20 -4.41
CA ARG A 39 -6.48 16.58 -3.84
C ARG A 39 -6.43 16.46 -2.33
N ILE A 40 -7.42 17.03 -1.63
CA ILE A 40 -7.50 16.96 -0.16
C ILE A 40 -7.59 15.50 0.30
N THR A 41 -8.45 14.71 -0.33
CA THR A 41 -8.62 13.29 0.00
C THR A 41 -7.32 12.53 -0.21
N ASN A 42 -6.59 12.79 -1.29
CA ASN A 42 -5.31 12.14 -1.56
C ASN A 42 -4.25 12.47 -0.50
N VAL A 43 -4.17 13.74 -0.07
CA VAL A 43 -3.26 14.16 0.99
C VAL A 43 -3.63 13.51 2.33
N LEU A 44 -4.92 13.40 2.65
CA LEU A 44 -5.40 12.78 3.88
C LEU A 44 -5.22 11.26 3.91
N LYS A 45 -5.38 10.58 2.77
CA LYS A 45 -5.18 9.13 2.62
C LYS A 45 -3.70 8.70 2.68
N ARG A 46 -2.77 9.67 2.71
CA ARG A 46 -1.33 9.37 2.77
C ARG A 46 -1.05 8.53 4.03
N PRO A 47 -0.37 7.38 3.91
CA PRO A 47 -0.18 6.48 5.04
C PRO A 47 0.52 7.23 6.16
N ARG A 48 -0.15 7.33 7.33
CA ARG A 48 0.43 7.96 8.52
C ARG A 48 1.72 7.20 8.83
N LYS A 49 2.84 7.92 9.00
CA LYS A 49 4.13 7.33 9.38
C LYS A 49 3.92 6.42 10.59
N VAL A 50 4.06 5.11 10.40
CA VAL A 50 3.96 4.13 11.48
C VAL A 50 5.19 4.30 12.35
N ARG A 51 5.01 4.87 13.54
CA ARG A 51 6.08 4.91 14.56
C ARG A 51 6.15 3.54 15.22
N VAL A 52 7.00 2.66 14.69
CA VAL A 52 7.31 1.39 15.34
C VAL A 52 8.19 1.69 16.54
N ARG A 53 7.66 1.49 17.76
CA ARG A 53 8.48 1.52 18.97
C ARG A 53 9.15 0.16 19.10
N LEU A 54 10.39 0.05 18.64
CA LEU A 54 11.22 -1.13 18.93
C LEU A 54 11.40 -1.20 20.46
N LYS A 55 10.79 -2.21 21.08
CA LYS A 55 11.23 -2.66 22.41
C LYS A 55 12.35 -3.66 22.16
N PRO A 56 13.61 -3.37 22.54
CA PRO A 56 14.65 -4.38 22.46
C PRO A 56 14.26 -5.52 23.41
N THR A 57 14.06 -6.72 22.87
CA THR A 57 13.87 -7.92 23.67
C THR A 57 15.24 -8.34 24.19
N PRO A 58 15.52 -8.24 25.50
CA PRO A 58 16.78 -8.69 26.04
C PRO A 58 16.89 -10.20 25.84
N GLY A 59 18.02 -10.67 25.28
CA GLY A 59 18.29 -12.09 25.06
C GLY A 59 18.25 -12.58 23.62
N LEU A 60 17.96 -11.72 22.62
CA LEU A 60 18.00 -12.15 21.21
C LEU A 60 19.43 -12.18 20.61
N ALA A 61 20.45 -11.75 21.37
CA ALA A 61 21.85 -11.74 20.94
C ALA A 61 22.60 -13.05 21.24
N THR A 62 22.05 -13.96 22.05
CA THR A 62 22.75 -15.18 22.49
C THR A 62 22.58 -16.37 21.55
N SER A 63 21.64 -16.34 20.62
CA SER A 63 21.39 -17.47 19.70
C SER A 63 22.40 -17.58 18.55
N ALA A 64 23.18 -16.53 18.27
CA ALA A 64 24.15 -16.52 17.17
C ALA A 64 25.53 -17.08 17.56
N LEU A 65 25.82 -17.26 18.85
CA LEU A 65 27.12 -17.75 19.35
C LEU A 65 27.11 -19.24 19.73
N GLY A 66 25.96 -19.91 19.67
CA GLY A 66 25.80 -21.31 20.10
C GLY A 66 26.15 -22.38 19.06
N SER A 67 26.44 -22.03 17.80
CA SER A 67 26.67 -23.02 16.74
C SER A 67 28.14 -23.36 16.47
N LEU A 68 29.08 -22.96 17.34
CA LEU A 68 30.52 -23.19 17.16
C LEU A 68 31.13 -24.07 18.26
N ALA A 69 30.48 -25.18 18.62
CA ALA A 69 31.09 -26.19 19.49
C ALA A 69 30.66 -27.62 19.12
N ALA A 70 31.26 -28.15 18.06
CA ALA A 70 31.57 -29.57 17.86
C ALA A 70 32.84 -29.61 16.98
N PRO A 71 33.90 -30.40 17.28
CA PRO A 71 33.89 -31.89 17.40
C PRO A 71 34.76 -32.37 18.61
N HIS A 72 35.06 -33.63 18.93
CA HIS A 72 35.09 -34.93 18.24
C HIS A 72 35.14 -36.07 19.32
N PRO A 73 34.78 -37.32 19.00
CA PRO A 73 34.80 -38.47 19.91
C PRO A 73 36.10 -39.29 19.79
N GLY A 74 36.49 -39.96 20.87
CA GLY A 74 37.37 -41.14 20.83
C GLY A 74 38.83 -40.92 21.22
N ALA A 75 39.21 -41.43 22.39
CA ALA A 75 40.55 -41.92 22.71
C ALA A 75 40.42 -42.89 23.89
N ASP A 76 40.13 -44.15 23.57
CA ASP A 76 40.36 -45.29 24.47
C ASP A 76 41.87 -45.58 24.50
N ASP A 77 42.45 -45.77 25.69
CA ASP A 77 43.71 -46.48 25.93
C ASP A 77 43.62 -47.16 27.32
#